data_AF-A0A919YRI8-F1
#
_entry.id   AF-A0A919YRI8-F1
#
_cell.length_a   1.000
_cell.length_b   1.000
_cell.length_c   1.000
_cell.angle_alpha   90.00
_cell.angle_beta   90.00
_cell.angle_gamma   90.00
#
_symmetry.space_group_name_H-M   'P 1'
#
loop_
_entity.id
_entity.type
_entity.pdbx_description
1 polymer ?
#
loop_
_entity_poly.entity_id
_entity_poly.type
_entity_poly.pdbx_seq_one_letter_code
_entity_poly.pdbx_strand_id
1 'polypeptide(L)'
;MKRHHVWKWTATLLLACSIVLSGCSSNKDNNSEVVPTETPASENGSGNAVAPEDSNNSEPGQENTENGNQENAPETDAGADNTTPEKAEGLQGIVQQINENVEMPPMMELDGDAIKDTFYLEADQYAEGVFLVAMMNIKATDMAIIKLNDTNDFDTIKEALTKRAEDVIKTFSTYLPDQHEDAKNYQIVQEGEYVLYSISHDQEKVLETFKAALK
;
A
#
# COMPACT_ATOMS: atom_id res chain seq x y z
N MET A 1 -33.78 16.07 -45.88
CA MET A 1 -34.39 15.93 -44.52
C MET A 1 -33.29 15.80 -43.48
N LYS A 2 -33.57 16.21 -42.23
CA LYS A 2 -32.78 16.01 -40.99
C LYS A 2 -31.30 16.49 -41.02
N ARG A 3 -31.11 17.67 -40.40
CA ARG A 3 -29.81 18.18 -39.93
C ARG A 3 -29.51 17.64 -38.52
N HIS A 4 -28.22 17.50 -38.22
CA HIS A 4 -27.53 17.51 -36.91
C HIS A 4 -28.27 17.11 -35.63
N HIS A 5 -27.64 16.22 -34.85
CA HIS A 5 -27.46 16.46 -33.41
C HIS A 5 -25.99 16.24 -33.05
N VAL A 6 -25.37 17.28 -32.48
CA VAL A 6 -24.02 17.23 -31.90
C VAL A 6 -24.20 17.61 -30.44
N TRP A 7 -24.02 16.67 -29.51
CA TRP A 7 -24.33 16.92 -28.11
C TRP A 7 -23.13 17.57 -27.42
N LYS A 8 -23.16 18.91 -27.32
CA LYS A 8 -22.22 19.65 -26.48
C LYS A 8 -22.64 19.51 -25.01
N TRP A 9 -21.77 18.95 -24.19
CA TRP A 9 -21.87 19.04 -22.74
C TRP A 9 -21.18 20.33 -22.28
N THR A 10 -21.96 21.30 -21.82
CA THR A 10 -21.44 22.51 -21.16
C THR A 10 -21.85 22.49 -19.69
N ALA A 11 -20.93 22.09 -18.82
CA ALA A 11 -21.13 22.19 -17.37
C ALA A 11 -20.87 23.63 -16.91
N THR A 12 -21.94 24.36 -16.62
CA THR A 12 -21.85 25.71 -16.04
C THR A 12 -21.59 25.60 -14.54
N LEU A 13 -20.34 25.82 -14.11
CA LEU A 13 -20.02 25.98 -12.70
C LEU A 13 -20.15 27.46 -12.31
N LEU A 14 -21.19 27.78 -11.52
CA LEU A 14 -21.34 29.08 -10.87
C LEU A 14 -21.91 28.90 -9.46
N LEU A 15 -21.04 28.98 -8.45
CA LEU A 15 -21.45 29.39 -7.11
C LEU A 15 -20.34 30.24 -6.50
N ALA A 16 -20.56 31.55 -6.48
CA ALA A 16 -19.80 32.50 -5.69
C ALA A 16 -20.79 33.40 -4.95
N CYS A 17 -20.69 33.46 -3.63
CA CYS A 17 -21.00 34.68 -2.89
C CYS A 17 -20.30 34.64 -1.53
N SER A 18 -19.87 35.81 -1.07
CA SER A 18 -18.89 35.96 0.01
C SER A 18 -19.47 36.67 1.22
N ILE A 19 -18.93 36.33 2.40
CA ILE A 19 -18.75 37.20 3.59
C ILE A 19 -20.02 37.86 4.19
N VAL A 20 -20.23 37.62 5.49
CA VAL A 20 -20.58 38.71 6.41
C VAL A 20 -19.81 38.56 7.73
N LEU A 21 -19.01 39.58 8.10
CA LEU A 21 -18.56 39.77 9.49
C LEU A 21 -19.64 40.55 10.27
N SER A 22 -19.80 40.25 11.55
CA SER A 22 -20.11 41.22 12.61
C SER A 22 -19.98 40.55 13.98
N GLY A 23 -19.07 41.05 14.82
CA GLY A 23 -19.17 40.86 16.28
C GLY A 23 -19.60 42.15 16.95
N CYS A 24 -19.89 42.09 18.26
CA CYS A 24 -19.44 43.05 19.29
C CYS A 24 -20.22 42.93 20.62
N SER A 25 -19.58 43.47 21.67
CA SER A 25 -20.15 43.94 22.95
C SER A 25 -20.26 42.93 24.12
N SER A 26 -19.80 43.20 25.35
CA SER A 26 -18.89 44.26 25.88
C SER A 26 -18.37 43.92 27.30
N ASN A 27 -17.08 44.15 27.55
CA ASN A 27 -16.42 44.84 28.69
C ASN A 27 -14.98 44.30 28.84
N LYS A 28 -13.94 45.13 28.68
CA LYS A 28 -13.43 46.15 29.62
C LYS A 28 -12.92 45.55 30.94
N ASP A 29 -11.66 45.69 31.35
CA ASP A 29 -10.43 46.27 30.76
C ASP A 29 -9.22 45.39 31.25
N ASN A 30 -7.92 45.54 30.95
CA ASN A 30 -7.16 46.67 30.38
C ASN A 30 -5.76 46.25 29.83
N ASN A 31 -5.15 47.13 29.04
CA ASN A 31 -3.71 47.41 28.89
C ASN A 31 -2.68 46.38 28.30
N SER A 32 -2.25 46.69 27.06
CA SER A 32 -0.92 46.50 26.43
C SER A 32 -0.32 45.11 26.14
N GLU A 33 -0.28 44.79 24.84
CA GLU A 33 0.86 44.27 24.03
C GLU A 33 2.28 44.48 24.64
N VAL A 34 3.32 43.64 24.44
CA VAL A 34 3.73 42.86 23.24
C VAL A 34 4.46 41.53 23.59
N VAL A 35 4.10 40.46 22.86
CA VAL A 35 4.83 39.27 22.28
C VAL A 35 6.41 39.36 22.18
N PRO A 36 7.27 38.30 22.02
CA PRO A 36 7.12 36.81 22.00
C PRO A 36 8.21 35.97 22.79
N THR A 37 8.13 34.62 22.63
CA THR A 37 9.21 33.58 22.48
C THR A 37 10.11 33.05 23.63
N GLU A 38 10.32 31.73 23.47
CA GLU A 38 11.48 30.87 23.78
C GLU A 38 11.81 30.35 25.20
N THR A 39 12.09 29.04 25.19
CA THR A 39 12.78 28.22 26.18
C THR A 39 14.23 28.69 26.39
N PRO A 40 14.77 28.53 27.60
CA PRO A 40 16.09 27.90 27.70
C PRO A 40 16.14 26.77 28.74
N ALA A 41 17.17 25.93 28.60
CA ALA A 41 17.41 24.76 29.44
C ALA A 41 18.51 25.00 30.50
N SER A 42 18.50 24.18 31.56
CA SER A 42 19.66 23.90 32.45
C SER A 42 20.17 25.10 33.28
N GLU A 43 20.92 24.98 34.40
CA GLU A 43 21.76 23.90 34.94
C GLU A 43 21.78 23.86 36.49
N ASN A 44 22.22 22.71 37.04
CA ASN A 44 23.12 22.51 38.21
C ASN A 44 22.95 23.26 39.55
N GLY A 45 23.11 22.49 40.65
CA GLY A 45 23.74 23.03 41.86
C GLY A 45 23.67 22.19 43.15
N SER A 46 24.73 21.41 43.44
CA SER A 46 25.19 20.96 44.78
C SER A 46 24.20 20.12 45.63
N GLY A 47 24.50 18.86 45.98
CA GLY A 47 25.49 18.46 47.00
C GLY A 47 24.79 18.24 48.36
N ASN A 48 25.16 17.32 49.25
CA ASN A 48 26.31 16.42 49.36
C ASN A 48 26.04 15.42 50.52
N ALA A 49 26.18 14.10 50.36
CA ALA A 49 26.40 13.15 51.49
C ALA A 49 26.73 11.69 51.09
N VAL A 50 28.02 11.33 51.17
CA VAL A 50 28.59 10.13 51.83
C VAL A 50 28.10 8.70 51.43
N ALA A 51 29.00 7.96 50.77
CA ALA A 51 29.05 6.48 50.69
C ALA A 51 29.73 5.86 51.95
N PRO A 52 29.75 4.53 52.19
CA PRO A 52 30.48 3.52 51.36
C PRO A 52 29.56 2.38 50.86
N GLU A 53 29.77 1.87 49.64
CA GLU A 53 30.65 0.72 49.30
C GLU A 53 30.29 -0.62 49.97
N ASP A 54 29.79 -1.56 49.17
CA ASP A 54 30.44 -2.86 49.05
C ASP A 54 30.39 -3.33 47.58
N SER A 55 31.41 -4.07 47.15
CA SER A 55 31.61 -4.48 45.76
C SER A 55 31.37 -5.97 45.59
N ASN A 56 30.80 -6.40 44.45
CA ASN A 56 31.44 -7.51 43.76
C ASN A 56 31.17 -7.57 42.24
N ASN A 57 32.28 -7.71 41.52
CA ASN A 57 32.36 -8.06 40.11
C ASN A 57 32.51 -9.58 39.99
N SER A 58 31.92 -10.21 38.96
CA SER A 58 32.30 -11.55 38.52
C SER A 58 31.82 -11.83 37.09
N GLU A 59 32.64 -11.43 36.12
CA GLU A 59 32.83 -12.24 34.91
C GLU A 59 33.80 -13.39 35.26
N PRO A 60 33.58 -14.60 34.72
CA PRO A 60 34.53 -15.06 33.71
C PRO A 60 33.86 -15.82 32.56
N GLY A 61 34.27 -15.52 31.32
CA GLY A 61 33.89 -16.32 30.16
C GLY A 61 34.69 -17.63 30.05
N GLN A 62 34.22 -18.55 29.22
CA GLN A 62 35.10 -19.49 28.53
C GLN A 62 34.49 -19.99 27.21
N GLU A 63 35.32 -19.97 26.18
CA GLU A 63 35.14 -20.63 24.89
C GLU A 63 35.05 -22.15 25.07
N ASN A 64 34.17 -22.80 24.29
CA ASN A 64 34.34 -24.20 23.95
C ASN A 64 33.69 -24.51 22.59
N THR A 65 34.52 -24.96 21.66
CA THR A 65 34.10 -25.67 20.45
C THR A 65 33.87 -27.14 20.79
N GLU A 66 32.84 -27.78 20.21
CA GLU A 66 32.96 -29.07 19.49
C GLU A 66 31.59 -29.62 19.04
N ASN A 67 31.46 -29.76 17.72
CA ASN A 67 30.79 -30.82 16.94
C ASN A 67 29.72 -31.74 17.60
N GLY A 68 28.56 -31.88 16.95
CA GLY A 68 27.77 -33.10 17.06
C GLY A 68 26.26 -33.01 16.79
N ASN A 69 25.84 -32.96 15.52
CA ASN A 69 25.13 -34.07 14.83
C ASN A 69 24.37 -33.62 13.57
N GLN A 70 24.32 -34.53 12.60
CA GLN A 70 23.45 -34.43 11.44
C GLN A 70 21.99 -34.68 11.85
N GLU A 71 21.09 -33.81 11.42
CA GLU A 71 19.67 -34.15 11.27
C GLU A 71 19.25 -33.84 9.83
N ASN A 72 18.59 -34.78 9.18
CA ASN A 72 18.38 -34.76 7.74
C ASN A 72 17.26 -33.76 7.39
N ALA A 73 17.62 -32.65 6.75
CA ALA A 73 16.68 -31.90 5.93
C ALA A 73 16.42 -32.71 4.64
N PRO A 74 15.16 -33.05 4.30
CA PRO A 74 14.85 -33.61 2.99
C PRO A 74 15.02 -32.52 1.93
N GLU A 75 16.03 -32.65 1.08
CA GLU A 75 16.06 -31.96 -0.21
C GLU A 75 14.81 -32.37 -0.98
N THR A 76 13.80 -31.50 -0.99
CA THR A 76 12.58 -31.72 -1.75
C THR A 76 12.64 -30.83 -2.98
N ASP A 77 13.24 -31.41 -4.01
CA ASP A 77 13.11 -31.11 -5.44
C ASP A 77 12.21 -29.89 -5.76
N ALA A 78 12.80 -28.70 -5.71
CA ALA A 78 12.23 -27.52 -6.34
C ALA A 78 12.44 -27.64 -7.85
N GLY A 79 11.70 -28.58 -8.45
CA GLY A 79 11.58 -28.73 -9.88
C GLY A 79 11.04 -27.43 -10.45
N ALA A 80 11.95 -26.57 -10.93
CA ALA A 80 11.62 -25.39 -11.69
C ALA A 80 11.04 -25.85 -13.04
N ASP A 81 9.74 -26.14 -13.04
CA ASP A 81 8.97 -26.30 -14.27
C ASP A 81 8.90 -24.96 -14.97
N ASN A 82 9.94 -24.69 -15.75
CA ASN A 82 10.09 -23.50 -16.57
C ASN A 82 9.22 -23.68 -17.83
N THR A 83 7.90 -23.77 -17.61
CA THR A 83 6.92 -23.90 -18.69
C THR A 83 7.01 -22.67 -19.58
N THR A 84 7.50 -22.92 -20.79
CA THR A 84 7.61 -21.97 -21.90
C THR A 84 6.22 -21.38 -22.19
N PRO A 85 6.09 -20.07 -22.52
CA PRO A 85 4.78 -19.44 -22.66
C PRO A 85 4.05 -19.94 -23.91
N GLU A 86 3.29 -21.03 -23.73
CA GLU A 86 2.03 -21.19 -24.46
C GLU A 86 1.11 -20.05 -24.02
N LYS A 87 0.55 -19.33 -25.01
CA LYS A 87 -0.26 -18.13 -24.84
C LYS A 87 -1.29 -18.31 -23.73
N ALA A 88 -1.06 -17.72 -22.56
CA ALA A 88 -1.94 -17.90 -21.42
C ALA A 88 -3.33 -17.30 -21.73
N GLU A 89 -4.37 -18.12 -21.58
CA GLU A 89 -5.77 -17.67 -21.63
C GLU A 89 -6.25 -17.32 -20.21
N GLY A 90 -7.31 -16.51 -20.10
CA GLY A 90 -7.83 -16.05 -18.80
C GLY A 90 -6.98 -14.96 -18.13
N LEU A 91 -7.15 -14.77 -16.82
CA LEU A 91 -6.57 -13.63 -16.10
C LEU A 91 -5.03 -13.67 -16.05
N GLN A 92 -4.44 -14.87 -16.00
CA GLN A 92 -2.98 -15.07 -16.08
C GLN A 92 -2.38 -14.54 -17.40
N GLY A 93 -3.12 -14.61 -18.51
CA GLY A 93 -2.72 -14.00 -19.78
C GLY A 93 -2.64 -12.47 -19.74
N ILE A 94 -3.41 -11.84 -18.86
CA ILE A 94 -3.37 -10.39 -18.63
C ILE A 94 -2.15 -10.03 -17.77
N VAL A 95 -1.89 -10.80 -16.70
CA VAL A 95 -0.69 -10.65 -15.86
C VAL A 95 0.59 -10.80 -16.68
N GLN A 96 0.67 -11.83 -17.53
CA GLN A 96 1.80 -12.06 -18.43
C GLN A 96 2.04 -10.85 -19.35
N GLN A 97 0.99 -10.34 -20.01
CA GLN A 97 1.11 -9.14 -20.85
C GLN A 97 1.58 -7.90 -20.06
N ILE A 98 1.11 -7.71 -18.83
CA ILE A 98 1.59 -6.60 -17.98
C ILE A 98 3.07 -6.78 -17.66
N ASN A 99 3.53 -7.97 -17.25
CA ASN A 99 4.93 -8.25 -16.95
C ASN A 99 5.86 -8.14 -18.18
N GLU A 100 5.34 -8.36 -19.40
CA GLU A 100 6.07 -8.14 -20.65
C GLU A 100 6.21 -6.65 -21.04
N ASN A 101 5.30 -5.79 -20.56
CA ASN A 101 5.21 -4.38 -20.96
C ASN A 101 5.56 -3.38 -19.83
N VAL A 102 5.68 -3.85 -18.59
CA VAL A 102 5.94 -3.05 -17.38
C VAL A 102 7.00 -3.74 -16.53
N GLU A 103 8.02 -3.00 -16.07
CA GLU A 103 9.01 -3.53 -15.14
C GLU A 103 8.38 -3.77 -13.76
N MET A 104 8.24 -5.04 -13.39
CA MET A 104 7.75 -5.48 -12.08
C MET A 104 8.88 -6.14 -11.27
N PRO A 105 8.91 -5.97 -9.93
CA PRO A 105 9.72 -6.82 -9.07
C PRO A 105 9.21 -8.27 -9.12
N PRO A 106 9.97 -9.26 -8.60
CA PRO A 106 9.46 -10.61 -8.40
C PRO A 106 8.18 -10.59 -7.55
N MET A 107 7.09 -11.12 -8.10
CA MET A 107 5.77 -11.18 -7.45
C MET A 107 5.47 -12.60 -6.98
N MET A 108 4.83 -12.73 -5.81
CA MET A 108 4.24 -13.95 -5.28
C MET A 108 2.74 -13.92 -5.54
N GLU A 109 2.20 -14.99 -6.13
CA GLU A 109 0.76 -15.21 -6.20
C GLU A 109 0.24 -15.78 -4.87
N LEU A 110 -0.91 -15.29 -4.42
CA LEU A 110 -1.58 -15.74 -3.20
C LEU A 110 -2.79 -16.61 -3.54
N ASP A 111 -3.03 -17.62 -2.72
CA ASP A 111 -4.20 -18.50 -2.80
C ASP A 111 -4.96 -18.59 -1.46
N GLY A 112 -6.16 -19.18 -1.50
CA GLY A 112 -6.95 -19.54 -0.32
C GLY A 112 -7.06 -18.46 0.75
N ASP A 113 -6.74 -18.84 2.01
CA ASP A 113 -6.80 -17.95 3.17
C ASP A 113 -5.81 -16.77 3.06
N ALA A 114 -4.72 -16.86 2.27
CA ALA A 114 -3.79 -15.76 2.10
C ALA A 114 -4.41 -14.60 1.31
N ILE A 115 -5.33 -14.87 0.37
CA ILE A 115 -6.11 -13.82 -0.32
C ILE A 115 -7.03 -13.11 0.69
N LYS A 116 -7.73 -13.88 1.53
CA LYS A 116 -8.62 -13.36 2.57
C LYS A 116 -7.87 -12.49 3.58
N ASP A 117 -6.78 -12.97 4.13
CA ASP A 117 -6.00 -12.28 5.16
C ASP A 117 -5.26 -11.04 4.63
N THR A 118 -4.91 -11.04 3.34
CA THR A 118 -4.16 -9.94 2.70
C THR A 118 -5.08 -8.92 2.03
N PHE A 119 -5.99 -9.37 1.17
CA PHE A 119 -6.84 -8.53 0.32
C PHE A 119 -8.27 -8.35 0.85
N TYR A 120 -8.63 -9.00 1.97
CA TYR A 120 -9.97 -8.95 2.56
C TYR A 120 -11.09 -9.49 1.65
N LEU A 121 -10.74 -10.48 0.81
CA LEU A 121 -11.64 -11.09 -0.17
C LEU A 121 -11.73 -12.60 0.00
N GLU A 122 -12.96 -13.10 0.14
CA GLU A 122 -13.30 -14.53 0.14
C GLU A 122 -13.50 -15.04 -1.30
N ALA A 123 -13.23 -16.32 -1.53
CA ALA A 123 -13.28 -16.93 -2.87
C ALA A 123 -14.69 -17.02 -3.50
N ASP A 124 -15.77 -16.74 -2.76
CA ASP A 124 -17.14 -16.69 -3.28
C ASP A 124 -17.60 -15.28 -3.70
N GLN A 125 -16.80 -14.24 -3.41
CA GLN A 125 -17.11 -12.85 -3.76
C GLN A 125 -16.78 -12.48 -5.21
N TYR A 126 -16.02 -13.32 -5.93
CA TYR A 126 -15.62 -13.13 -7.32
C TYR A 126 -15.66 -14.45 -8.09
N ALA A 127 -15.67 -14.39 -9.42
CA ALA A 127 -15.75 -15.57 -10.29
C ALA A 127 -14.38 -16.18 -10.60
N GLU A 128 -13.35 -15.33 -10.75
CA GLU A 128 -11.94 -15.70 -10.97
C GLU A 128 -11.07 -14.55 -10.44
N GLY A 129 -9.88 -14.83 -9.94
CA GLY A 129 -8.98 -13.78 -9.46
C GLY A 129 -7.53 -14.24 -9.39
N VAL A 130 -6.60 -13.35 -9.75
CA VAL A 130 -5.16 -13.52 -9.59
C VAL A 130 -4.68 -12.39 -8.68
N PHE A 131 -4.06 -12.75 -7.55
CA PHE A 131 -3.67 -11.84 -6.47
C PHE A 131 -2.17 -11.93 -6.25
N LEU A 132 -1.47 -10.80 -6.43
CA LEU A 132 -0.02 -10.74 -6.51
C LEU A 132 0.51 -9.69 -5.52
N VAL A 133 1.51 -10.06 -4.74
CA VAL A 133 2.26 -9.16 -3.85
C VAL A 133 3.75 -9.28 -4.14
N ALA A 134 4.54 -8.22 -3.92
CA ALA A 134 5.98 -8.32 -4.11
C ALA A 134 6.60 -9.36 -3.16
N MET A 135 7.44 -10.27 -3.67
CA MET A 135 8.15 -11.29 -2.86
C MET A 135 9.07 -10.66 -1.79
N MET A 136 9.56 -9.46 -2.06
CA MET A 136 10.51 -8.76 -1.22
C MET A 136 9.81 -7.60 -0.49
N ASN A 137 9.79 -7.65 0.84
CA ASN A 137 9.20 -6.65 1.76
C ASN A 137 9.87 -5.25 1.72
N ILE A 138 10.58 -4.91 0.64
CA ILE A 138 11.15 -3.60 0.32
C ILE A 138 10.47 -2.96 -0.91
N LYS A 139 9.40 -3.59 -1.41
CA LYS A 139 8.60 -3.09 -2.53
C LYS A 139 7.13 -2.98 -2.13
N ALA A 140 6.50 -1.87 -2.51
CA ALA A 140 5.06 -1.65 -2.31
C ALA A 140 4.21 -2.26 -3.42
N THR A 141 4.83 -2.83 -4.46
CA THR A 141 4.14 -3.37 -5.63
C THR A 141 3.20 -4.49 -5.24
N ASP A 142 1.92 -4.29 -5.56
CA ASP A 142 0.83 -5.24 -5.45
C ASP A 142 0.00 -5.18 -6.72
N MET A 143 -0.67 -6.27 -7.07
CA MET A 143 -1.64 -6.31 -8.16
C MET A 143 -2.76 -7.30 -7.84
N ALA A 144 -3.98 -6.98 -8.22
CA ALA A 144 -5.03 -7.98 -8.34
C ALA A 144 -5.77 -7.79 -9.67
N ILE A 145 -5.99 -8.87 -10.38
CA ILE A 145 -6.88 -8.91 -11.55
C ILE A 145 -8.03 -9.83 -11.19
N ILE A 146 -9.25 -9.32 -11.20
CA ILE A 146 -10.43 -10.01 -10.68
C ILE A 146 -11.53 -9.99 -11.75
N LYS A 147 -12.19 -11.12 -11.95
CA LYS A 147 -13.44 -11.24 -12.69
C LYS A 147 -14.60 -11.31 -11.69
N LEU A 148 -15.54 -10.38 -11.78
CA LEU A 148 -16.71 -10.29 -10.91
C LEU A 148 -17.72 -11.41 -11.20
N ASN A 149 -18.53 -11.75 -10.18
CA ASN A 149 -19.71 -12.61 -10.37
C ASN A 149 -20.82 -11.84 -11.11
N ASP A 150 -21.11 -10.62 -10.67
CA ASP A 150 -21.91 -9.62 -11.38
C ASP A 150 -21.15 -8.29 -11.45
N THR A 151 -21.27 -7.57 -12.56
CA THR A 151 -20.76 -6.20 -12.73
C THR A 151 -21.13 -5.21 -11.62
N ASN A 152 -22.22 -5.46 -10.89
CA ASN A 152 -22.68 -4.64 -9.76
C ASN A 152 -21.92 -4.93 -8.44
N ASP A 153 -21.15 -6.01 -8.35
CA ASP A 153 -20.38 -6.37 -7.14
C ASP A 153 -19.14 -5.47 -6.94
N PHE A 154 -18.82 -4.62 -7.92
CA PHE A 154 -17.62 -3.79 -7.95
C PHE A 154 -17.41 -2.95 -6.68
N ASP A 155 -18.46 -2.35 -6.11
CA ASP A 155 -18.30 -1.51 -4.91
C ASP A 155 -17.82 -2.31 -3.70
N THR A 156 -18.24 -3.57 -3.55
CA THR A 156 -17.78 -4.46 -2.46
C THR A 156 -16.32 -4.86 -2.67
N ILE A 157 -15.96 -5.25 -3.90
CA ILE A 157 -14.58 -5.59 -4.26
C ILE A 157 -13.65 -4.39 -4.09
N LYS A 158 -14.11 -3.20 -4.48
CA LYS A 158 -13.37 -1.94 -4.35
C LYS A 158 -13.15 -1.55 -2.88
N GLU A 159 -14.09 -1.78 -1.97
CA GLU A 159 -13.91 -1.52 -0.54
C GLU A 159 -12.75 -2.34 0.04
N ALA A 160 -12.72 -3.65 -0.24
CA ALA A 160 -11.67 -4.56 0.18
C ALA A 160 -10.29 -4.17 -0.40
N LEU A 161 -10.22 -3.88 -1.70
CA LEU A 161 -8.99 -3.44 -2.38
C LEU A 161 -8.49 -2.07 -1.89
N THR A 162 -9.40 -1.15 -1.54
CA THR A 162 -9.04 0.15 -0.94
C THR A 162 -8.40 -0.06 0.42
N LYS A 163 -8.97 -0.94 1.25
CA LYS A 163 -8.39 -1.27 2.56
C LYS A 163 -7.00 -1.89 2.44
N ARG A 164 -6.77 -2.78 1.46
CA ARG A 164 -5.42 -3.29 1.17
C ARG A 164 -4.45 -2.15 0.81
N ALA A 165 -4.87 -1.23 -0.05
CA ALA A 165 -4.03 -0.07 -0.41
C ALA A 165 -3.67 0.79 0.81
N GLU A 166 -4.62 1.04 1.71
CA GLU A 166 -4.39 1.79 2.95
C GLU A 166 -3.36 1.09 3.87
N ASP A 167 -3.40 -0.24 3.98
CA ASP A 167 -2.42 -1.02 4.74
C ASP A 167 -1.00 -0.95 4.13
N VAL A 168 -0.88 -0.98 2.79
CA VAL A 168 0.40 -0.82 2.09
C VAL A 168 0.95 0.61 2.27
N ILE A 169 0.12 1.63 2.06
CA ILE A 169 0.48 3.05 2.30
C ILE A 169 1.00 3.23 3.72
N LYS A 170 0.27 2.74 4.72
CA LYS A 170 0.64 2.80 6.13
C LYS A 170 1.97 2.08 6.40
N THR A 171 2.18 0.90 5.81
CA THR A 171 3.42 0.12 5.96
C THR A 171 4.64 0.89 5.45
N PHE A 172 4.55 1.51 4.27
CA PHE A 172 5.69 2.23 3.69
C PHE A 172 5.87 3.67 4.20
N SER A 173 4.86 4.25 4.85
CA SER A 173 4.86 5.65 5.35
C SER A 173 6.05 6.04 6.24
N THR A 174 6.68 5.08 6.91
CA THR A 174 7.86 5.29 7.78
C THR A 174 9.11 4.53 7.32
N TYR A 175 9.02 3.76 6.23
CA TYR A 175 10.06 2.80 5.85
C TYR A 175 10.88 3.22 4.62
N LEU A 176 10.23 3.38 3.46
CA LEU A 176 10.90 3.75 2.20
C LEU A 176 10.06 4.81 1.47
N PRO A 177 10.49 6.09 1.44
CA PRO A 177 9.71 7.19 0.87
C PRO A 177 9.24 6.94 -0.56
N ASP A 178 10.12 6.48 -1.45
CA ASP A 178 9.79 6.21 -2.85
C ASP A 178 8.66 5.18 -2.99
N GLN A 179 8.70 4.13 -2.16
CA GLN A 179 7.65 3.09 -2.13
C GLN A 179 6.35 3.56 -1.47
N HIS A 180 6.42 4.56 -0.60
CA HIS A 180 5.23 5.22 -0.08
C HIS A 180 4.59 6.15 -1.14
N GLU A 181 5.36 6.77 -2.02
CA GLU A 181 4.82 7.49 -3.18
C GLU A 181 4.16 6.53 -4.16
N ASP A 182 4.81 5.41 -4.52
CA ASP A 182 4.21 4.35 -5.35
C ASP A 182 2.88 3.85 -4.71
N ALA A 183 2.86 3.55 -3.41
CA ALA A 183 1.69 3.05 -2.69
C ALA A 183 0.51 4.04 -2.67
N LYS A 184 0.77 5.34 -2.50
CA LYS A 184 -0.27 6.38 -2.55
C LYS A 184 -0.85 6.57 -3.95
N ASN A 185 -0.12 6.17 -4.98
CA ASN A 185 -0.55 6.22 -6.38
C ASN A 185 -1.30 4.95 -6.81
N TYR A 186 -1.85 4.16 -5.87
CA TYR A 186 -2.65 2.98 -6.20
C TYR A 186 -3.85 3.31 -7.11
N GLN A 187 -4.27 2.33 -7.90
CA GLN A 187 -5.47 2.45 -8.74
C GLN A 187 -6.40 1.25 -8.56
N ILE A 188 -7.70 1.50 -8.67
CA ILE A 188 -8.76 0.48 -8.74
C ILE A 188 -9.67 0.87 -9.91
N VAL A 189 -9.75 0.03 -10.96
CA VAL A 189 -10.47 0.33 -12.20
C VAL A 189 -11.36 -0.85 -12.60
N GLN A 190 -12.61 -0.56 -12.97
CA GLN A 190 -13.53 -1.54 -13.56
C GLN A 190 -13.58 -1.38 -15.09
N GLU A 191 -13.50 -2.49 -15.81
CA GLU A 191 -13.75 -2.62 -17.25
C GLU A 191 -14.74 -3.77 -17.48
N GLY A 192 -16.04 -3.46 -17.42
CA GLY A 192 -17.10 -4.44 -17.50
C GLY A 192 -17.13 -5.38 -16.29
N GLU A 193 -16.97 -6.69 -16.52
CA GLU A 193 -16.88 -7.71 -15.47
C GLU A 193 -15.47 -7.82 -14.86
N TYR A 194 -14.47 -7.10 -15.39
CA TYR A 194 -13.07 -7.17 -14.92
C TYR A 194 -12.72 -5.98 -14.03
N VAL A 195 -11.93 -6.24 -12.99
CA VAL A 195 -11.37 -5.24 -12.07
C VAL A 195 -9.86 -5.38 -12.03
N LEU A 196 -9.17 -4.25 -12.19
CA LEU A 196 -7.75 -4.10 -11.91
C LEU A 196 -7.58 -3.35 -10.59
N TYR A 197 -6.79 -3.92 -9.69
CA TYR A 197 -6.06 -3.19 -8.65
C TYR A 197 -4.58 -3.26 -8.92
N SER A 198 -3.87 -2.15 -8.73
CA SER A 198 -2.40 -2.16 -8.75
C SER A 198 -1.80 -1.06 -7.89
N ILE A 199 -0.62 -1.36 -7.35
CA ILE A 199 0.42 -0.43 -6.93
C ILE A 199 1.63 -0.75 -7.79
N SER A 200 2.12 0.22 -8.55
CA SER A 200 3.31 0.08 -9.41
C SER A 200 3.96 1.44 -9.61
N HIS A 201 5.21 1.44 -10.07
CA HIS A 201 5.90 2.66 -10.47
C HIS A 201 5.30 3.26 -11.76
N ASP A 202 4.82 2.42 -12.69
CA ASP A 202 4.22 2.83 -13.96
C ASP A 202 2.75 2.39 -14.08
N GLN A 203 1.89 3.05 -13.29
CA GLN A 203 0.45 2.77 -13.24
C GLN A 203 -0.27 3.03 -14.57
N GLU A 204 0.19 4.02 -15.34
CA GLU A 204 -0.38 4.34 -16.65
C GLU A 204 -0.16 3.17 -17.61
N LYS A 205 1.06 2.61 -17.67
CA LYS A 205 1.36 1.46 -18.52
C LYS A 205 0.67 0.17 -18.07
N VAL A 206 0.53 -0.07 -16.76
CA VAL A 206 -0.29 -1.18 -16.24
C VAL A 206 -1.73 -1.04 -16.73
N LEU A 207 -2.32 0.15 -16.61
CA LEU A 207 -3.70 0.42 -17.01
C LEU A 207 -3.91 0.30 -18.52
N GLU A 208 -3.01 0.84 -19.34
CA GLU A 208 -3.03 0.67 -20.79
C GLU A 208 -3.02 -0.80 -21.18
N THR A 209 -2.12 -1.58 -20.58
CA THR A 209 -1.91 -2.99 -20.93
C THR A 209 -3.09 -3.85 -20.50
N PHE A 210 -3.63 -3.64 -19.30
CA PHE A 210 -4.89 -4.24 -18.85
C PHE A 210 -6.05 -3.97 -19.82
N LYS A 211 -6.26 -2.70 -20.21
CA LYS A 211 -7.30 -2.31 -21.19
C LYS A 211 -7.03 -2.76 -22.61
N ALA A 212 -5.79 -3.16 -22.95
CA ALA A 212 -5.45 -3.73 -24.25
C ALA A 212 -5.74 -5.24 -24.28
N ALA A 213 -5.43 -5.96 -23.21
CA ALA A 213 -5.63 -7.40 -23.08
C ALA A 213 -7.12 -7.83 -23.06
N LEU A 214 -8.04 -6.92 -22.75
CA LEU A 214 -9.49 -7.15 -22.73
C LEU A 214 -10.22 -6.89 -24.06
N LYS A 215 -9.51 -6.72 -25.19
CA LYS A 215 -10.07 -6.35 -26.51
C LYS A 215 -9.91 -7.43 -27.57
#